data_AF-K9E1Y6-F1
#
_entry.id   AF-K9E1Y6-F1
#
_cell.length_a   1.000
_cell.length_b   1.000
_cell.length_c   1.000
_cell.angle_alpha   90.00
_cell.angle_beta   90.00
_cell.angle_gamma   90.00
#
_symmetry.space_group_name_H-M   'P 1'
#
loop_
_entity.id
_entity.type
_entity.pdbx_description
1 polymer ?
#
loop_
_entity_poly.entity_id
_entity_poly.type
_entity_poly.pdbx_seq_one_letter_code
_entity_poly.pdbx_strand_id
1 'polypeptide(L)'
;MADDYHSENIDKVADELIDGYRIETGVFDNVADAKYAIPTYWDIGKVYKRLIIELCDKQGKEPVETLIEVYNSWLSRKIEDFNSSLYFENPDYLYQSYIRGEVL
;
A
#
# COMPACT_ATOMS: atom_id res chain seq x y z
N MET A 1 23.45 -8.23 -23.53
CA MET A 1 22.24 -8.66 -24.25
C MET A 1 21.23 -9.14 -23.22
N ALA A 2 19.94 -8.92 -23.50
CA ALA A 2 18.77 -8.96 -22.63
C ALA A 2 18.61 -7.69 -21.76
N ASP A 3 17.99 -6.67 -22.35
CA ASP A 3 17.37 -5.56 -21.64
C ASP A 3 15.95 -5.41 -22.21
N ASP A 4 15.09 -6.37 -21.90
CA ASP A 4 13.67 -6.33 -22.25
C ASP A 4 12.86 -6.37 -20.95
N TYR A 5 12.73 -5.22 -20.31
CA TYR A 5 11.66 -4.97 -19.35
C TYR A 5 10.35 -4.81 -20.14
N HIS A 6 9.72 -5.90 -20.53
CA HIS A 6 8.33 -5.90 -21.00
C HIS A 6 7.39 -6.16 -19.84
N SER A 7 7.38 -5.24 -18.86
CA SER A 7 6.18 -5.11 -18.02
C SER A 7 5.11 -4.49 -18.90
N GLU A 8 4.19 -5.29 -19.40
CA GLU A 8 3.04 -4.79 -20.14
C GLU A 8 2.28 -3.76 -19.30
N ASN A 9 1.67 -2.78 -19.98
CA ASN A 9 0.84 -1.79 -19.30
C ASN A 9 -0.31 -2.51 -18.57
N ILE A 10 -0.54 -2.14 -17.31
CA ILE A 10 -1.51 -2.82 -16.43
C ILE A 10 -2.94 -2.74 -16.98
N ASP A 11 -3.29 -1.66 -17.68
CA ASP A 11 -4.60 -1.49 -18.31
C ASP A 11 -4.78 -2.54 -19.43
N LYS A 12 -3.74 -2.75 -20.24
CA LYS A 12 -3.74 -3.76 -21.30
C LYS A 12 -3.93 -5.17 -20.72
N VAL A 13 -3.18 -5.52 -19.68
CA VAL A 13 -3.27 -6.84 -19.03
C VAL A 13 -4.66 -7.05 -18.42
N ALA A 14 -5.24 -6.01 -17.82
CA ALA A 14 -6.58 -6.07 -17.26
C ALA A 14 -7.65 -6.31 -18.35
N ASP A 15 -7.59 -5.57 -19.46
CA ASP A 15 -8.51 -5.72 -20.60
C ASP A 15 -8.48 -7.14 -21.18
N GLU A 16 -7.28 -7.70 -21.39
CA GLU A 16 -7.13 -9.07 -21.92
C GLU A 16 -7.74 -10.13 -20.99
N LEU A 17 -7.64 -9.94 -19.67
CA LEU A 17 -8.26 -10.84 -18.69
C LEU A 17 -9.79 -10.71 -18.67
N ILE A 18 -10.31 -9.48 -18.73
CA ILE A 18 -11.76 -9.22 -18.77
C ILE A 18 -12.38 -9.92 -19.98
N ASP A 19 -11.77 -9.75 -21.16
CA ASP A 19 -12.22 -10.37 -22.40
C ASP A 19 -12.05 -11.90 -22.37
N GLY A 20 -10.89 -12.39 -21.94
CA GLY A 20 -10.57 -13.82 -21.90
C GLY A 20 -11.49 -14.64 -20.99
N TYR A 21 -11.92 -14.06 -19.87
CA TYR A 21 -12.82 -14.70 -18.91
C TYR A 21 -14.29 -14.28 -19.05
N ARG A 22 -14.62 -13.39 -20.00
CA ARG A 22 -15.97 -12.85 -20.20
C ARG A 22 -16.55 -12.25 -18.92
N ILE A 23 -15.75 -11.46 -18.23
CA ILE A 23 -16.17 -10.80 -16.98
C ILE A 23 -17.21 -9.74 -17.34
N GLU A 24 -18.43 -9.89 -16.83
CA GLU A 24 -19.51 -8.94 -17.10
C GLU A 24 -19.26 -7.60 -16.40
N THR A 25 -19.60 -6.49 -17.08
CA THR A 25 -19.55 -5.16 -16.48
C THR A 25 -20.67 -5.02 -15.46
N GLY A 26 -20.33 -4.99 -14.17
CA GLY A 26 -21.28 -4.66 -13.12
C GLY A 26 -21.41 -3.15 -12.89
N VAL A 27 -22.38 -2.76 -12.05
CA VAL A 27 -22.54 -1.38 -11.60
C VAL A 27 -21.90 -1.27 -10.22
N PHE A 28 -20.64 -0.87 -10.20
CA PHE A 28 -19.87 -0.65 -8.97
C PHE A 28 -19.21 0.71 -9.05
N ASP A 29 -19.42 1.55 -8.04
CA ASP A 29 -18.65 2.78 -7.85
C ASP A 29 -18.02 2.75 -6.47
N ASN A 30 -17.02 1.87 -6.33
CA ASN A 30 -16.29 1.65 -5.09
C ASN A 30 -15.60 2.94 -4.59
N VAL A 31 -15.41 3.92 -5.47
CA VAL A 31 -14.83 5.22 -5.14
C VAL A 31 -15.90 6.12 -4.52
N ALA A 32 -17.09 6.20 -5.10
CA ALA A 32 -18.21 6.94 -4.51
C ALA A 32 -18.75 6.29 -3.22
N ASP A 33 -18.67 4.97 -3.11
CA ASP A 33 -19.10 4.21 -1.93
C ASP A 33 -18.08 4.25 -0.78
N ALA A 34 -16.86 4.77 -1.02
CA ALA A 34 -15.83 4.87 0.00
C ALA A 34 -16.18 5.93 1.06
N LYS A 35 -16.01 5.58 2.34
CA LYS A 35 -16.22 6.52 3.46
C LYS A 35 -15.22 7.66 3.51
N TYR A 36 -14.05 7.49 2.88
CA TYR A 36 -12.94 8.44 2.88
C TYR A 36 -12.39 8.60 1.47
N ALA A 37 -11.69 9.71 1.22
CA ALA A 37 -10.98 9.91 -0.03
C ALA A 37 -9.94 8.80 -0.21
N ILE A 38 -10.03 8.07 -1.32
CA ILE A 38 -9.08 7.00 -1.63
C ILE A 38 -7.72 7.64 -1.95
N PRO A 39 -6.65 7.28 -1.22
CA PRO A 39 -5.33 7.86 -1.46
C PRO A 39 -4.76 7.39 -2.80
N THR A 40 -3.95 8.23 -3.44
CA THR A 40 -3.19 7.82 -4.63
C THR A 40 -2.03 6.88 -4.24
N TYR A 41 -1.45 6.19 -5.22
CA TYR A 41 -0.25 5.37 -4.98
C TYR A 41 0.92 6.20 -4.40
N TRP A 42 1.05 7.48 -4.77
CA TRP A 42 2.04 8.40 -4.20
C TRP A 42 1.79 8.70 -2.73
N ASP A 43 0.52 8.83 -2.37
CA ASP A 43 0.10 9.18 -1.02
C ASP A 43 0.37 8.03 -0.05
N ILE A 44 0.02 6.80 -0.44
CA ILE A 44 0.36 5.58 0.30
C ILE A 44 1.89 5.42 0.40
N GLY A 45 2.61 5.64 -0.70
CA GLY A 45 4.07 5.56 -0.72
C GLY A 45 4.74 6.51 0.29
N LYS A 46 4.18 7.70 0.53
CA LYS A 46 4.67 8.63 1.56
C LYS A 46 4.49 8.08 2.96
N VAL A 47 3.39 7.38 3.25
CA VAL A 47 3.13 6.77 4.56
C VAL A 47 4.16 5.69 4.86
N TYR A 48 4.36 4.74 3.94
CA TYR A 48 5.39 3.71 4.07
C TYR A 48 6.78 4.31 4.23
N LYS A 49 7.13 5.29 3.37
CA LYS A 49 8.44 5.96 3.44
C LYS A 49 8.69 6.57 4.82
N ARG A 50 7.71 7.26 5.41
CA ARG A 50 7.85 7.88 6.73
C ARG A 50 8.08 6.84 7.81
N LEU A 51 7.27 5.78 7.83
CA LEU A 51 7.41 4.69 8.79
C LEU A 51 8.79 4.00 8.68
N ILE A 52 9.24 3.70 7.46
CA ILE A 52 10.55 3.06 7.22
C ILE A 52 11.69 3.96 7.70
N ILE A 53 11.69 5.25 7.33
CA ILE A 53 12.71 6.20 7.79
C ILE A 53 12.72 6.28 9.31
N GLU A 54 11.56 6.35 9.94
CA GLU A 54 11.44 6.46 11.39
C GLU A 54 11.95 5.20 12.12
N LEU A 55 11.70 4.01 11.56
CA LEU A 55 12.26 2.75 12.07
C LEU A 55 13.79 2.71 11.91
N CYS A 56 14.32 3.17 10.76
CA CYS A 56 15.77 3.25 10.54
C CYS A 56 16.42 4.23 11.54
N ASP A 57 15.86 5.43 11.70
CA ASP A 57 16.41 6.47 12.56
C ASP A 57 16.32 6.10 14.05
N LYS A 58 15.19 5.54 14.51
CA LYS A 58 14.95 5.25 15.94
C LYS A 58 15.52 3.90 16.40
N GLN A 59 15.61 2.90 15.52
CA GLN A 59 16.10 1.56 15.87
C GLN A 59 17.45 1.20 15.22
N GLY A 60 18.02 2.06 14.38
CA GLY A 60 19.28 1.78 13.68
C GLY A 60 19.17 0.64 12.68
N LYS A 61 17.98 0.42 12.10
CA LYS A 61 17.76 -0.65 11.11
C LYS A 61 18.26 -0.24 9.73
N GLU A 62 18.67 -1.25 8.94
CA GLU A 62 19.08 -1.03 7.56
C GLU A 62 17.87 -0.76 6.66
N PRO A 63 17.93 0.21 5.72
CA PRO A 63 16.76 0.63 4.94
C PRO A 63 16.12 -0.47 4.10
N VAL A 64 16.93 -1.31 3.45
CA VAL A 64 16.42 -2.38 2.55
C VAL A 64 15.72 -3.47 3.35
N GLU A 65 16.31 -3.90 4.46
CA GLU A 65 15.73 -4.91 5.35
C GLU A 65 14.43 -4.39 5.98
N THR A 66 14.44 -3.13 6.44
CA THR A 66 13.27 -2.47 7.02
C THR A 66 12.12 -2.36 6.02
N LEU A 67 12.42 -2.02 4.76
CA LEU A 67 11.42 -1.98 3.71
C LEU A 67 10.74 -3.34 3.54
N ILE A 68 11.53 -4.42 3.41
CA ILE A 68 10.98 -5.77 3.25
C ILE A 68 10.17 -6.17 4.49
N GLU A 69 10.66 -5.88 5.70
CA GLU A 69 9.97 -6.16 6.96
C GLU A 69 8.62 -5.45 7.03
N VAL A 70 8.59 -4.14 6.75
CA VAL A 70 7.37 -3.32 6.84
C VAL A 70 6.32 -3.79 5.85
N TYR A 71 6.68 -4.04 4.58
CA TYR A 71 5.72 -4.51 3.57
C TYR A 71 5.18 -5.93 3.86
N ASN A 72 5.90 -6.74 4.65
CA ASN A 72 5.44 -8.05 5.09
C ASN A 72 4.74 -8.02 6.47
N SER A 73 4.60 -6.84 7.08
CA SER A 73 4.08 -6.70 8.43
C SER A 73 2.55 -6.70 8.50
N TRP A 74 2.02 -6.94 9.70
CA TRP A 74 0.58 -6.83 9.96
C TRP A 74 0.05 -5.40 9.74
N LEU A 75 0.89 -4.37 9.97
CA LEU A 75 0.51 -2.97 9.83
C LEU A 75 0.33 -2.60 8.35
N SER A 76 1.12 -3.18 7.45
CA SER A 76 0.97 -3.03 5.99
C SER A 76 -0.47 -3.31 5.54
N ARG A 77 -1.01 -4.46 6.00
CA ARG A 77 -2.39 -4.87 5.69
C ARG A 77 -3.45 -3.91 6.23
N LYS A 78 -3.13 -3.14 7.28
CA LYS A 78 -4.03 -2.15 7.86
C LYS A 78 -3.90 -0.78 7.17
N ILE A 79 -2.71 -0.42 6.70
CA ILE A 79 -2.49 0.80 5.91
C ILE A 79 -3.17 0.67 4.53
N GLU A 80 -3.16 -0.53 3.96
CA GLU A 80 -3.82 -0.85 2.68
C GLU A 80 -5.33 -1.02 2.79
N ASP A 81 -5.89 -1.08 4.00
CA ASP A 81 -7.34 -1.04 4.20
C ASP A 81 -7.83 0.41 4.09
N PHE A 82 -8.18 0.84 2.87
CA PHE A 82 -8.66 2.20 2.60
C PHE A 82 -10.05 2.50 3.20
N ASN A 83 -10.69 1.53 3.84
CA ASN A 83 -11.88 1.77 4.66
C ASN A 83 -11.52 2.14 6.11
N SER A 84 -10.24 2.05 6.49
CA SER A 84 -9.69 2.45 7.78
C SER A 84 -9.16 3.88 7.74
N SER A 85 -9.25 4.58 8.88
CA SER A 85 -8.62 5.89 9.04
C SER A 85 -7.10 5.82 9.18
N LEU A 86 -6.51 4.62 9.31
CA LEU A 86 -5.11 4.43 9.68
C LEU A 86 -4.13 5.13 8.73
N TYR A 87 -4.44 5.18 7.43
CA TYR A 87 -3.64 5.90 6.45
C TYR A 87 -3.50 7.41 6.77
N PHE A 88 -4.50 8.01 7.43
CA PHE A 88 -4.51 9.44 7.79
C PHE A 88 -3.79 9.72 9.11
N GLU A 89 -3.36 8.69 9.83
CA GLU A 89 -2.68 8.86 11.11
C GLU A 89 -1.28 9.44 10.94
N ASN A 90 -0.80 10.09 11.99
CA ASN A 90 0.53 10.68 11.98
C ASN A 90 1.64 9.61 12.08
N PRO A 91 2.87 9.92 11.64
CA PRO A 91 3.98 8.96 11.65
C PRO A 91 4.28 8.36 13.03
N ASP A 92 4.31 9.18 14.08
CA ASP A 92 4.57 8.71 15.44
C ASP A 92 3.51 7.68 15.88
N TYR A 93 2.23 7.89 15.56
CA TYR A 93 1.17 6.93 15.88
C TYR A 93 1.37 5.60 15.15
N LEU A 94 1.72 5.64 13.86
CA LEU A 94 2.01 4.44 13.08
C LEU A 94 3.24 3.70 13.61
N TYR A 95 4.29 4.44 13.97
CA TYR A 95 5.48 3.89 14.59
C TYR A 95 5.15 3.21 15.92
N GLN A 96 4.44 3.89 16.83
CA GLN A 96 4.10 3.30 18.14
C GLN A 96 3.20 2.08 17.99
N SER A 97 2.22 2.13 17.07
CA SER A 97 1.38 0.97 16.74
C SER A 97 2.25 -0.19 16.23
N TYR A 98 3.17 0.08 15.30
CA TYR A 98 4.10 -0.91 14.74
C TYR A 98 4.92 -1.62 15.83
N ILE A 99 5.53 -0.85 16.74
CA ILE A 99 6.35 -1.38 17.84
C ILE A 99 5.50 -2.19 18.82
N ARG A 100 4.28 -1.74 19.10
CA ARG A 100 3.38 -2.40 20.05
C ARG A 100 2.76 -3.68 19.48
N GLY A 101 2.61 -3.77 18.16
CA GLY A 101 1.99 -4.91 17.49
C GLY A 101 0.46 -4.85 17.41
N GLU A 102 -0.15 -3.72 17.77
CA GLU A 102 -1.58 -3.45 17.66
C GLU A 102 -1.83 -1.98 17.35
N VAL A 103 -3.02 -1.67 16.79
CA VAL A 103 -3.46 -0.29 16.56
C VAL A 103 -3.82 0.34 17.91
N LEU A 104 -3.31 1.55 18.18
CA LEU A 104 -3.46 2.26 19.47
C LEU A 104 -4.81 2.93 19.71
#